data_AF-A0A0D2HBQ0-F1
#
_entry.id   AF-A0A0D2HBQ0-F1
#
_cell.length_a   1.000
_cell.length_b   1.000
_cell.length_c   1.000
_cell.angle_alpha   90.00
_cell.angle_beta   90.00
_cell.angle_gamma   90.00
#
_symmetry.space_group_name_H-M   'P 1'
#
loop_
_entity.id
_entity.type
_entity.pdbx_description
1 polymer ?
#
loop_
_entity_poly.entity_id
_entity_poly.type
_entity_poly.pdbx_seq_one_letter_code
_entity_poly.pdbx_strand_id
1 'polypeptide(L)'
;MGSLDSSSLISGLAHVNLTVPVGTLDQANEFYGTTMGLTPRAVPHLQKGTLAWFDIGSSGQQVHIAFGAPSDFEKTSSRHPCFKLASPEALLQLRQRIWEHFIRGGEAAPTEADKPGEVNSGAQGVEYPQRFFARDYAGNRLEFSV
;
A
#
# COMPACT_ATOMS: atom_id res chain seq x y z
N MET A 1 -45.68 13.71 -0.55
CA MET A 1 -44.57 13.53 -1.51
C MET A 1 -43.30 13.43 -0.70
N GLY A 2 -42.84 12.20 -0.43
CA GLY A 2 -41.61 11.96 0.33
C GLY A 2 -40.40 12.14 -0.59
N SER A 3 -39.46 12.98 -0.17
CA SER A 3 -38.16 13.15 -0.81
C SER A 3 -37.45 11.80 -0.85
N LEU A 4 -37.05 11.34 -2.03
CA LEU A 4 -36.09 10.25 -2.14
C LEU A 4 -34.79 10.77 -1.53
N ASP A 5 -34.35 10.13 -0.45
CA ASP A 5 -33.05 10.41 0.17
C ASP A 5 -31.99 10.13 -0.89
N SER A 6 -31.31 11.17 -1.37
CA SER A 6 -30.25 11.08 -2.39
C SER A 6 -28.94 10.57 -1.79
N SER A 7 -29.01 9.56 -0.91
CA SER A 7 -27.80 8.92 -0.38
C SER A 7 -27.15 8.12 -1.49
N SER A 8 -25.89 8.46 -1.83
CA SER A 8 -25.07 7.68 -2.75
C SER A 8 -25.05 6.20 -2.32
N LEU A 9 -25.35 5.29 -3.26
CA LEU A 9 -25.31 3.84 -3.02
C LEU A 9 -23.90 3.33 -2.67
N ILE A 10 -22.87 4.05 -3.09
CA ILE A 10 -21.47 3.78 -2.75
C ILE A 10 -21.02 4.86 -1.77
N SER A 11 -20.64 4.46 -0.56
CA SER A 11 -20.20 5.36 0.50
C SER A 11 -18.68 5.58 0.54
N GLY A 12 -17.90 4.74 -0.15
CA GLY A 12 -16.44 4.86 -0.22
C GLY A 12 -15.74 3.59 -0.69
N LEU A 13 -14.41 3.63 -0.65
CA LEU A 13 -13.58 2.44 -0.85
C LEU A 13 -13.52 1.64 0.46
N ALA A 14 -13.92 0.37 0.42
CA ALA A 14 -13.79 -0.52 1.56
C ALA A 14 -12.37 -1.12 1.65
N HIS A 15 -11.84 -1.55 0.50
CA HIS A 15 -10.51 -2.13 0.43
C HIS A 15 -9.94 -2.03 -0.97
N VAL A 16 -8.62 -2.20 -1.05
CA VAL A 16 -7.90 -2.52 -2.29
C VAL A 16 -7.26 -3.90 -2.14
N ASN A 17 -7.13 -4.63 -3.24
CA ASN A 17 -6.43 -5.91 -3.27
C ASN A 17 -5.18 -5.80 -4.13
N LEU A 18 -4.04 -6.20 -3.58
CA LEU A 18 -2.76 -6.30 -4.27
C LEU A 18 -2.32 -7.77 -4.34
N THR A 19 -1.57 -8.10 -5.37
CA THR A 19 -1.10 -9.48 -5.61
C THR A 19 0.39 -9.59 -5.33
N VAL A 20 0.79 -10.71 -4.74
CA VAL A 20 2.19 -11.04 -4.43
C VAL A 20 2.50 -12.48 -4.86
N PRO A 21 3.77 -12.88 -5.02
CA PRO A 21 4.11 -14.24 -5.39
C PRO A 21 3.58 -15.28 -4.37
N VAL A 22 3.25 -16.48 -4.85
CA VAL A 22 2.77 -17.57 -4.00
C VAL A 22 3.79 -17.89 -2.91
N GLY A 23 3.31 -18.08 -1.68
CA GLY A 23 4.15 -18.44 -0.53
C GLY A 23 4.86 -17.26 0.15
N THR A 24 4.53 -16.02 -0.22
CA THR A 24 5.24 -14.83 0.30
C THR A 24 4.44 -13.97 1.30
N LEU A 25 3.47 -14.55 2.03
CA LEU A 25 2.66 -13.77 2.99
C LEU A 25 3.47 -13.32 4.22
N ASP A 26 4.57 -13.98 4.56
CA ASP A 26 5.45 -13.53 5.65
C ASP A 26 6.15 -12.22 5.27
N GLN A 27 6.57 -12.08 4.02
CA GLN A 27 7.09 -10.83 3.46
C GLN A 27 6.01 -9.74 3.46
N ALA A 28 4.75 -10.10 3.19
CA ALA A 28 3.64 -9.15 3.32
C ALA A 28 3.49 -8.63 4.75
N ASN A 29 3.59 -9.51 5.76
CA ASN A 29 3.52 -9.11 7.16
C ASN A 29 4.68 -8.18 7.55
N GLU A 30 5.89 -8.45 7.09
CA GLU A 30 7.04 -7.57 7.34
C GLU A 30 6.91 -6.23 6.62
N PHE A 31 6.56 -6.22 5.34
CA PHE A 31 6.47 -4.99 4.58
C PHE A 31 5.24 -4.16 4.98
N TYR A 32 4.04 -4.69 4.83
CA TYR A 32 2.79 -3.95 5.09
C TYR A 32 2.55 -3.75 6.60
N GLY A 33 2.82 -4.77 7.41
CA GLY A 33 2.63 -4.69 8.87
C GLY A 33 3.73 -3.88 9.56
N THR A 34 4.98 -4.29 9.40
CA THR A 34 6.09 -3.69 10.16
C THR A 34 6.66 -2.44 9.49
N THR A 35 6.87 -2.44 8.17
CA THR A 35 7.53 -1.30 7.50
C THR A 35 6.56 -0.15 7.29
N MET A 36 5.40 -0.43 6.71
CA MET A 36 4.36 0.58 6.51
C MET A 36 3.57 0.91 7.77
N GLY A 37 3.52 0.00 8.75
CA GLY A 37 2.79 0.20 9.99
C GLY A 37 1.28 -0.05 9.88
N LEU A 38 0.81 -0.80 8.88
CA LEU A 38 -0.59 -1.21 8.81
C LEU A 38 -0.87 -2.27 9.88
N THR A 39 -2.12 -2.36 10.35
CA THR A 39 -2.46 -3.30 11.43
C THR A 39 -2.93 -4.64 10.85
N PRO A 40 -2.26 -5.78 11.13
CA PRO A 40 -2.73 -7.07 10.65
C PRO A 40 -4.14 -7.40 11.16
N ARG A 41 -4.98 -7.94 10.28
CA ARG A 41 -6.33 -8.38 10.58
C ARG A 41 -6.46 -9.88 10.32
N ALA A 42 -7.20 -10.55 11.20
CA ALA A 42 -7.54 -11.95 11.02
C ALA A 42 -8.36 -12.16 9.73
N VAL A 43 -7.90 -13.09 8.89
CA VAL A 43 -8.65 -13.59 7.74
C VAL A 43 -9.65 -14.67 8.18
N PRO A 44 -10.68 -14.97 7.38
CA PRO A 44 -11.53 -16.14 7.60
C PRO A 44 -10.71 -17.40 7.79
N HIS A 45 -11.13 -18.29 8.70
CA HIS A 45 -10.35 -19.46 9.10
C HIS A 45 -9.89 -20.33 7.92
N LEU A 46 -10.75 -20.50 6.90
CA LEU A 46 -10.48 -21.29 5.70
C LEU A 46 -9.53 -20.62 4.69
N GLN A 47 -9.20 -19.34 4.89
CA GLN A 47 -8.33 -18.55 4.02
C GLN A 47 -6.97 -18.26 4.67
N LYS A 48 -6.68 -18.88 5.83
CA LYS A 48 -5.36 -18.79 6.46
C LYS A 48 -4.29 -19.35 5.53
N GLY A 49 -3.20 -18.60 5.38
CA GLY A 49 -2.09 -18.97 4.50
C GLY A 49 -2.32 -18.71 3.01
N THR A 50 -3.51 -18.24 2.61
CA THR A 50 -3.81 -17.87 1.21
C THR A 50 -4.00 -16.37 1.01
N LEU A 51 -4.28 -15.63 2.07
CA LEU A 51 -4.48 -14.18 2.08
C LEU A 51 -3.88 -13.56 3.34
N ALA A 52 -3.53 -12.28 3.27
CA ALA A 52 -3.27 -11.43 4.43
C ALA A 52 -4.10 -10.15 4.33
N TRP A 53 -4.70 -9.71 5.45
CA TRP A 53 -5.48 -8.47 5.52
C TRP A 53 -4.83 -7.49 6.47
N PHE A 54 -4.87 -6.21 6.13
CA PHE A 54 -4.34 -5.13 6.96
C PHE A 54 -5.35 -3.98 7.04
N ASP A 55 -5.59 -3.46 8.24
CA ASP A 55 -6.38 -2.26 8.47
C ASP A 55 -5.54 -1.00 8.26
N ILE A 56 -6.13 0.00 7.59
CA ILE A 56 -5.55 1.33 7.38
C ILE A 56 -5.98 2.24 8.53
N GLY A 57 -5.18 2.25 9.59
CA GLY A 57 -5.49 3.00 10.81
C GLY A 57 -6.89 2.67 11.36
N SER A 58 -7.62 3.69 11.79
CA SER A 58 -9.00 3.56 12.28
C SER A 58 -10.08 3.89 11.24
N SER A 59 -9.71 3.97 9.96
CA SER A 59 -10.62 4.40 8.88
C SER A 59 -11.71 3.37 8.53
N GLY A 60 -11.51 2.10 8.91
CA GLY A 60 -12.29 0.97 8.43
C GLY A 60 -11.91 0.48 7.03
N GLN A 61 -10.99 1.17 6.34
CA GLN A 61 -10.46 0.75 5.05
C GLN A 61 -9.33 -0.26 5.21
N GLN A 62 -9.15 -1.12 4.20
CA GLN A 62 -8.21 -2.23 4.28
C GLN A 62 -7.34 -2.39 3.03
N VAL A 63 -6.19 -3.03 3.23
CA VAL A 63 -5.37 -3.61 2.16
C VAL A 63 -5.48 -5.13 2.27
N HIS A 64 -5.87 -5.78 1.18
CA HIS A 64 -5.84 -7.23 1.07
C HIS A 64 -4.65 -7.62 0.19
N ILE A 65 -3.92 -8.64 0.63
CA ILE A 65 -2.81 -9.23 -0.09
C ILE A 65 -3.19 -10.65 -0.47
N ALA A 66 -3.19 -10.93 -1.78
CA ALA A 66 -3.52 -12.22 -2.35
C ALA A 66 -2.36 -12.75 -3.21
N PHE A 67 -2.38 -14.04 -3.51
CA PHE A 67 -1.43 -14.59 -4.47
C PHE A 67 -1.84 -14.27 -5.91
N GLY A 68 -0.89 -13.76 -6.70
CA GLY A 68 -1.06 -13.51 -8.13
C GLY A 68 -0.57 -14.67 -9.00
N ALA A 69 -0.93 -14.61 -10.28
CA ALA A 69 -0.35 -15.48 -11.30
C ALA A 69 1.04 -14.96 -11.71
N PRO A 70 1.95 -15.83 -12.24
CA PRO A 70 3.27 -15.38 -12.71
C PRO A 70 3.22 -14.17 -13.67
N SER A 71 2.21 -14.12 -14.54
CA SER A 71 1.99 -13.03 -15.49
C SER A 71 1.76 -11.66 -14.85
N ASP A 72 1.30 -11.63 -13.59
CA ASP A 72 1.06 -10.37 -12.87
C ASP A 72 2.36 -9.65 -12.54
N PHE A 73 3.49 -10.37 -12.54
CA PHE A 73 4.81 -9.88 -12.14
C PHE A 73 5.77 -9.69 -13.32
N GLU A 74 5.36 -10.00 -14.55
CA GLU A 74 6.21 -9.90 -15.74
C GLU A 74 6.47 -8.45 -16.19
N LYS A 75 5.57 -7.52 -15.86
CA LYS A 75 5.63 -6.13 -16.31
C LYS A 75 5.42 -5.16 -15.15
N THR A 76 6.16 -4.06 -15.18
CA THR A 76 5.97 -2.97 -14.22
C THR A 76 4.66 -2.24 -14.51
N SER A 77 3.70 -2.37 -13.59
CA SER A 77 2.44 -1.65 -13.66
C SER A 77 2.59 -0.22 -13.14
N SER A 78 1.87 0.72 -13.75
CA SER A 78 1.70 2.09 -13.27
C SER A 78 0.51 2.24 -12.32
N ARG A 79 -0.38 1.24 -12.22
CA ARG A 79 -1.55 1.24 -11.32
C ARG A 79 -1.09 1.18 -9.87
N HIS A 80 -1.73 1.95 -9.01
CA HIS A 80 -1.38 2.03 -7.59
C HIS A 80 -2.58 2.49 -6.76
N PRO A 81 -2.70 2.02 -5.51
CA PRO A 81 -3.40 2.78 -4.48
C PRO A 81 -2.55 3.98 -4.05
N CYS A 82 -3.22 5.06 -3.69
CA CYS A 82 -2.59 6.20 -3.01
C CYS A 82 -3.08 6.25 -1.57
N PHE A 83 -2.16 6.12 -0.62
CA PHE A 83 -2.44 6.17 0.80
C PHE A 83 -2.35 7.60 1.30
N LYS A 84 -3.39 8.04 2.00
CA LYS A 84 -3.43 9.34 2.65
C LYS A 84 -2.72 9.29 4.00
N LEU A 85 -1.81 10.24 4.22
CA LEU A 85 -1.13 10.46 5.49
C LEU A 85 -1.70 11.69 6.20
N ALA A 86 -1.62 11.70 7.52
CA ALA A 86 -2.22 12.73 8.34
C ALA A 86 -1.50 14.09 8.26
N SER A 87 -0.21 14.10 7.91
CA SER A 87 0.60 15.32 7.84
C SER A 87 1.87 15.13 6.99
N PRO A 88 2.52 16.24 6.57
CA PRO A 88 3.83 16.21 5.91
C PRO A 88 4.91 15.47 6.71
N GLU A 89 4.88 15.57 8.03
CA GLU A 89 5.82 14.89 8.92
C GLU A 89 5.59 13.39 8.91
N ALA A 90 4.33 12.94 8.96
CA ALA A 90 3.99 11.52 8.83
C ALA A 90 4.42 10.96 7.47
N LEU A 91 4.24 11.76 6.40
CA LEU A 91 4.70 11.41 5.05
C LEU A 91 6.22 11.22 5.00
N LEU A 92 6.99 12.14 5.59
CA LEU A 92 8.46 12.06 5.64
C LEU A 92 8.94 10.87 6.49
N GLN A 93 8.31 10.63 7.65
CA GLN A 93 8.64 9.50 8.52
C GLN A 93 8.41 8.17 7.82
N LEU A 94 7.27 8.01 7.13
CA LEU A 94 6.99 6.78 6.38
C LEU A 94 7.97 6.60 5.21
N ARG A 95 8.30 7.68 4.49
CA ARG A 95 9.32 7.65 3.44
C ARG A 95 10.68 7.17 3.98
N GLN A 96 11.10 7.68 5.14
CA GLN A 96 12.33 7.28 5.81
C GLN A 96 12.31 5.79 6.17
N ARG A 97 11.23 5.28 6.78
CA ARG A 97 11.10 3.85 7.14
C ARG A 97 11.18 2.93 5.93
N ILE A 98 10.49 3.27 4.84
CA ILE A 98 10.50 2.48 3.61
C ILE A 98 11.90 2.50 2.98
N TRP A 99 12.56 3.66 2.94
CA TRP A 99 13.93 3.79 2.45
C TRP A 99 14.95 3.01 3.30
N GLU A 100 14.81 3.03 4.63
CA GLU A 100 15.68 2.24 5.51
C GLU A 100 15.50 0.74 5.30
N HIS A 101 14.26 0.28 5.08
CA HIS A 101 14.01 -1.12 4.69
C HIS A 101 14.63 -1.43 3.33
N PHE A 102 14.49 -0.56 2.34
CA PHE A 102 15.13 -0.70 1.03
C PHE A 102 16.65 -0.92 1.17
N ILE A 103 17.32 -0.07 1.96
CA ILE A 103 18.77 -0.15 2.17
C ILE A 103 19.18 -1.38 3.00
N ARG A 104 18.38 -1.75 4.00
CA ARG A 104 18.60 -2.96 4.80
C ARG A 104 18.54 -4.23 3.93
N GLY A 105 17.70 -4.25 2.91
CA GLY A 105 17.46 -5.41 2.06
C GLY A 105 16.72 -6.53 2.81
N GLY A 106 16.71 -7.72 2.20
CA GLY A 106 15.95 -8.88 2.65
C GLY A 106 14.79 -9.22 1.70
N GLU A 107 14.20 -10.40 1.88
CA GLU A 107 13.15 -10.93 0.99
C GLU A 107 11.88 -10.06 0.98
N ALA A 108 11.63 -9.29 2.06
CA ALA A 108 10.50 -8.38 2.18
C ALA A 108 10.82 -6.93 1.80
N ALA A 109 12.06 -6.65 1.39
CA ALA A 109 12.47 -5.29 1.09
C ALA A 109 11.72 -4.77 -0.14
N PRO A 110 11.33 -3.48 -0.14
CA PRO A 110 10.78 -2.86 -1.34
C PRO A 110 11.78 -2.99 -2.50
N THR A 111 11.26 -3.11 -3.72
CA THR A 111 12.09 -3.18 -4.93
C THR A 111 12.50 -1.78 -5.42
N GLU A 112 11.71 -0.76 -5.08
CA GLU A 112 11.98 0.65 -5.36
C GLU A 112 11.53 1.49 -4.15
N ALA A 113 12.31 2.50 -3.77
CA ALA A 113 11.94 3.42 -2.71
C ALA A 113 12.49 4.82 -3.00
N ASP A 114 11.62 5.84 -2.98
CA ASP A 114 12.05 7.23 -3.14
C ASP A 114 12.87 7.70 -1.93
N LYS A 115 14.15 8.02 -2.14
CA LYS A 115 15.07 8.44 -1.07
C LYS A 115 14.67 9.77 -0.41
N PRO A 116 14.56 9.85 0.93
CA PRO A 116 14.31 11.11 1.65
C PRO A 116 15.31 12.22 1.30
N GLY A 117 14.81 13.44 1.10
CA GLY A 117 15.61 14.60 0.70
C GLY A 117 15.87 14.73 -0.81
N GLU A 118 15.54 13.73 -1.62
CA GLU A 118 15.62 13.78 -3.08
C GLU A 118 14.24 13.97 -3.74
N VAL A 119 14.25 14.35 -5.02
CA VAL A 119 13.03 14.47 -5.83
C VAL A 119 12.36 13.10 -5.94
N ASN A 120 11.03 13.05 -5.76
CA ASN A 120 10.27 11.80 -5.88
C ASN A 120 10.20 11.30 -7.33
N SER A 121 9.93 10.01 -7.52
CA SER A 121 9.84 9.37 -8.85
C SER A 121 8.53 9.66 -9.61
N GLY A 122 7.65 10.50 -9.06
CA GLY A 122 6.41 10.93 -9.70
C GLY A 122 6.61 11.97 -10.79
N ALA A 123 5.55 12.26 -11.54
CA ALA A 123 5.51 13.46 -12.38
C ALA A 123 5.62 14.71 -11.50
N GLN A 124 6.36 15.71 -11.97
CA GLN A 124 6.61 16.97 -11.25
C GLN A 124 5.71 18.09 -11.79
N GLY A 125 5.38 19.07 -10.94
CA GLY A 125 4.48 20.18 -11.30
C GLY A 125 3.83 20.81 -10.07
N VAL A 126 3.50 22.10 -10.16
CA VAL A 126 2.93 22.88 -9.03
C VAL A 126 1.56 22.40 -8.57
N GLU A 127 0.85 21.65 -9.42
CA GLU A 127 -0.48 21.11 -9.13
C GLU A 127 -0.44 19.78 -8.36
N TYR A 128 0.74 19.16 -8.23
CA TYR A 128 0.85 17.88 -7.57
C TYR A 128 1.01 18.01 -6.05
N PRO A 129 0.31 17.18 -5.27
CA PRO A 129 0.45 17.19 -3.82
C PRO A 129 1.84 16.74 -3.39
N GLN A 130 2.23 17.05 -2.16
CA GLN A 130 3.43 16.46 -1.57
C GLN A 130 3.24 14.94 -1.47
N ARG A 131 4.10 14.20 -2.16
CA ARG A 131 3.99 12.75 -2.30
C ARG A 131 5.34 12.05 -2.47
N PHE A 132 5.33 10.74 -2.32
CA PHE A 132 6.42 9.88 -2.77
C PHE A 132 5.87 8.52 -3.22
N PHE A 133 6.69 7.75 -3.91
CA PHE A 133 6.35 6.40 -4.36
C PHE A 133 7.34 5.37 -3.80
N ALA A 134 6.85 4.14 -3.72
CA ALA A 134 7.66 2.96 -3.53
C ALA A 134 7.06 1.81 -4.34
N ARG A 135 7.84 0.75 -4.54
CA ARG A 135 7.33 -0.56 -4.93
C ARG A 135 7.55 -1.54 -3.81
N ASP A 136 6.53 -2.29 -3.45
CA ASP A 136 6.70 -3.37 -2.47
C ASP A 136 7.67 -4.45 -3.00
N TYR A 137 7.89 -5.48 -2.19
CA TYR A 137 8.76 -6.61 -2.53
C TYR A 137 8.28 -7.42 -3.74
N ALA A 138 7.01 -7.29 -4.12
CA ALA A 138 6.41 -7.94 -5.29
C ALA A 138 6.31 -7.02 -6.52
N GLY A 139 6.78 -5.77 -6.43
CA GLY A 139 6.74 -4.80 -7.52
C GLY A 139 5.45 -3.99 -7.63
N ASN A 140 4.50 -4.13 -6.70
CA ASN A 140 3.30 -3.30 -6.66
C ASN A 140 3.67 -1.85 -6.39
N ARG A 141 3.24 -0.93 -7.26
CA ARG A 141 3.47 0.50 -7.05
C ARG A 141 2.53 1.03 -5.97
N LEU A 142 3.07 1.79 -5.03
CA LEU A 142 2.36 2.44 -3.94
C LEU A 142 2.65 3.94 -3.99
N GLU A 143 1.61 4.77 -3.87
CA GLU A 143 1.74 6.22 -3.71
C GLU A 143 1.34 6.62 -2.30
N PHE A 144 1.97 7.67 -1.79
CA PHE A 144 1.72 8.25 -0.48
C PHE A 144 1.60 9.75 -0.61
N SER A 145 0.52 10.35 -0.10
CA SER A 145 0.33 11.81 -0.10
C SER A 145 -0.37 12.30 1.17
N VAL A 146 -0.33 13.61 1.42
CA VAL A 146 -1.11 14.28 2.48
C VAL A 146 -2.47 14.75 1.99
#